data_AF-A0A3D5ENF2-F1
#
_entry.id   AF-A0A3D5ENF2-F1
#
_cell.length_a   1.000
_cell.length_b   1.000
_cell.length_c   1.000
_cell.angle_alpha   90.00
_cell.angle_beta   90.00
_cell.angle_gamma   90.00
#
_symmetry.space_group_name_H-M   'P 1'
#
loop_
_entity.id
_entity.type
_entity.pdbx_description
1 polymer ?
#
loop_
_entity_poly.entity_id
_entity_poly.type
_entity_poly.pdbx_seq_one_letter_code
_entity_poly.pdbx_strand_id
1 'polypeptide(L)'
;MVKRWLSRYLARKQLLAADAYKERYVVIDMELTGLDPRQHEIVSVAWVMIEDQCIKLSGAQHLINKDVQSLEQSPIYHGIAKHDIAAGESLETILGKLHQHFGECILVFHNAALDWGFLKQACRTLGLDAKARLI
;
A
#
# COMPACT_ATOMS: atom_id res chain seq x y z
N MET A 1 8.68 -27.71 5.63
CA MET A 1 8.10 -26.58 6.37
C MET A 1 9.18 -25.72 7.04
N VAL A 2 10.09 -26.26 7.87
CA VAL A 2 11.17 -25.54 8.59
C VAL A 2 12.10 -24.69 7.70
N LYS A 3 12.53 -25.22 6.54
CA LYS A 3 13.41 -24.50 5.60
C LYS A 3 12.88 -23.12 5.16
N ARG A 4 11.56 -23.01 4.97
CA ARG A 4 10.90 -21.76 4.52
C ARG A 4 10.83 -20.70 5.64
N TRP A 5 10.67 -21.14 6.89
CA TRP A 5 10.69 -20.24 8.05
C TRP A 5 12.10 -19.72 8.30
N LEU A 6 13.09 -20.62 8.26
CA LEU A 6 14.49 -20.26 8.42
C LEU A 6 14.97 -19.31 7.31
N SER A 7 14.60 -19.56 6.05
CA SER A 7 14.98 -18.69 4.94
C SER A 7 14.39 -17.29 5.06
N ARG A 8 13.12 -17.15 5.47
CA ARG A 8 12.48 -15.85 5.72
C ARG A 8 13.11 -15.13 6.89
N TYR A 9 13.42 -15.85 7.97
CA TYR A 9 14.10 -15.29 9.13
C TYR A 9 15.49 -14.74 8.76
N LEU A 10 16.30 -15.52 8.03
CA LEU A 10 17.63 -15.10 7.59
C LEU A 10 17.57 -13.91 6.63
N ALA A 11 16.67 -13.93 5.65
CA ALA A 11 16.49 -12.81 4.72
C ALA A 11 16.09 -11.53 5.45
N ARG A 12 15.14 -11.62 6.41
CA ARG A 12 14.76 -10.48 7.25
C ARG A 12 15.93 -9.98 8.09
N LYS A 13 16.70 -10.88 8.72
CA LYS A 13 17.87 -10.52 9.53
C LYS A 13 18.93 -9.80 8.70
N GLN A 14 19.18 -10.26 7.47
CA GLN A 14 20.11 -9.62 6.56
C GLN A 14 19.63 -8.22 6.16
N LEU A 15 18.34 -8.07 5.84
CA LEU A 15 17.76 -6.77 5.52
C LEU A 15 17.85 -5.78 6.69
N LEU A 16 17.56 -6.23 7.91
CA LEU A 16 17.65 -5.40 9.12
C LEU A 16 19.10 -5.03 9.49
N ALA A 17 20.08 -5.78 9.00
CA ALA A 17 21.50 -5.47 9.17
C ALA A 17 22.06 -4.59 8.03
N ALA A 18 21.27 -4.36 6.98
CA ALA A 18 21.68 -3.51 5.87
C ALA A 18 21.63 -2.03 6.27
N ASP A 19 22.37 -1.22 5.52
CA ASP A 19 22.36 0.22 5.69
C ASP A 19 21.04 0.80 5.17
N ALA A 20 20.20 1.28 6.08
CA ALA A 20 18.92 1.90 5.75
C ALA A 20 19.07 3.07 4.76
N TYR A 21 20.23 3.74 4.74
CA TYR A 21 20.43 4.85 3.81
C TYR A 21 20.53 4.40 2.34
N LYS A 22 20.78 3.11 2.08
CA LYS A 22 20.96 2.53 0.74
C LYS A 22 19.75 1.74 0.22
N GLU A 23 18.71 1.58 1.04
CA GLU A 23 17.52 0.85 0.62
C GLU A 23 16.55 1.73 -0.18
N ARG A 24 15.71 1.07 -0.97
CA ARG A 24 14.59 1.70 -1.70
C ARG A 24 13.33 1.57 -0.87
N TYR A 25 12.62 2.67 -0.72
CA TYR A 25 11.37 2.72 0.03
C TYR A 25 10.23 3.16 -0.88
N VAL A 26 9.03 2.66 -0.59
CA VAL A 26 7.80 3.22 -1.10
C VAL A 26 6.95 3.62 0.09
N VAL A 27 6.73 4.93 0.23
CA VAL A 27 5.84 5.49 1.26
C VAL A 27 4.44 5.46 0.69
N ILE A 28 3.51 4.85 1.42
CA ILE A 28 2.13 4.62 0.98
C ILE A 28 1.20 5.23 2.01
N ASP A 29 0.15 5.87 1.50
CA ASP A 29 -0.94 6.43 2.28
C ASP A 29 -2.27 6.12 1.58
N MET A 30 -3.33 5.92 2.36
CA MET A 30 -4.65 5.58 1.82
C MET A 30 -5.76 6.34 2.53
N GLU A 31 -6.74 6.74 1.74
CA GLU A 31 -8.02 7.19 2.26
C GLU A 31 -9.00 6.03 2.30
N LEU A 32 -9.78 5.94 3.38
CA LEU A 32 -10.60 4.77 3.70
C LEU A 32 -12.01 5.20 4.07
N THR A 33 -12.99 4.34 3.80
CA THR A 33 -14.38 4.61 4.21
C THR A 33 -14.60 4.42 5.72
N GLY A 34 -13.62 3.83 6.41
CA GLY A 34 -13.56 3.61 7.86
C GLY A 34 -12.31 2.79 8.25
N LEU A 35 -12.26 2.27 9.48
CA LEU A 35 -11.01 1.74 10.06
C LEU A 35 -10.91 0.20 10.15
N ASP A 36 -11.96 -0.55 9.82
CA ASP A 36 -11.93 -2.02 9.77
C ASP A 36 -11.85 -2.53 8.32
N PRO A 37 -10.74 -3.17 7.90
CA PRO A 37 -10.56 -3.67 6.53
C PRO A 37 -11.53 -4.79 6.14
N ARG A 38 -12.30 -5.35 7.08
CA ARG A 38 -13.34 -6.36 6.80
C ARG A 38 -14.68 -5.74 6.46
N GLN A 39 -14.88 -4.46 6.78
CA GLN A 39 -16.16 -3.75 6.64
C GLN A 39 -16.06 -2.53 5.73
N HIS A 40 -14.86 -1.98 5.55
CA HIS A 40 -14.65 -0.73 4.85
C HIS A 40 -13.78 -0.91 3.60
N GLU A 41 -13.77 0.13 2.78
CA GLU A 41 -13.19 0.12 1.43
C GLU A 41 -12.02 1.12 1.34
N ILE A 42 -11.11 0.83 0.41
CA ILE A 42 -10.05 1.77 0.02
C ILE A 42 -10.66 2.78 -0.94
N VAL A 43 -10.59 4.07 -0.59
CA VAL A 43 -11.12 5.20 -1.37
C VAL A 43 -10.07 5.73 -2.34
N SER A 44 -8.85 5.93 -1.88
CA SER A 44 -7.72 6.29 -2.73
C SER A 44 -6.43 5.67 -2.20
N VAL A 45 -5.43 5.63 -3.07
CA VAL A 45 -4.08 5.19 -2.73
C VAL A 45 -3.10 6.20 -3.28
N ALA A 46 -2.22 6.68 -2.43
CA ALA A 46 -1.09 7.52 -2.82
C ALA A 46 0.22 6.83 -2.46
N TRP A 47 1.24 7.03 -3.30
CA TRP A 47 2.58 6.59 -2.94
C TRP A 47 3.68 7.43 -3.59
N VAL A 48 4.84 7.43 -2.94
CA VAL A 48 6.06 8.05 -3.45
C VAL A 48 7.28 7.21 -3.12
N MET A 49 8.24 7.20 -4.03
CA MET A 49 9.49 6.48 -3.86
C MET A 49 10.51 7.32 -3.10
N ILE A 50 11.28 6.69 -2.23
CA ILE A 50 12.51 7.25 -1.67
C ILE A 50 13.66 6.33 -2.11
N GLU A 51 14.61 6.93 -2.83
CA GLU A 51 15.81 6.24 -3.34
C GLU A 51 17.01 7.17 -3.11
N ASP A 52 18.11 6.60 -2.64
CA ASP A 52 19.32 7.35 -2.28
C ASP A 52 19.01 8.54 -1.36
N GLN A 53 18.13 8.32 -0.38
CA GLN A 53 17.68 9.33 0.59
C GLN A 53 16.98 10.55 -0.02
N CYS A 54 16.44 10.39 -1.22
CA CYS A 54 15.76 11.45 -1.95
C CYS A 54 14.34 11.03 -2.31
N ILE A 55 13.36 11.89 -1.98
CA ILE A 55 11.96 11.72 -2.37
C ILE A 55 11.84 11.97 -3.88
N LYS A 56 11.41 10.96 -4.63
CA LYS A 56 11.27 11.02 -6.10
C LYS A 56 9.85 11.46 -6.48
N LEU A 57 9.59 12.76 -6.42
CA LEU A 57 8.28 13.34 -6.72
C LEU A 57 7.81 13.08 -8.17
N SER A 58 8.71 12.92 -9.12
CA SER A 58 8.36 12.63 -10.52
C SER A 58 7.63 11.29 -10.70
N GLY A 59 7.80 10.37 -9.75
CA GLY A 59 7.12 9.07 -9.72
C GLY A 59 5.98 9.01 -8.72
N ALA A 60 5.64 10.12 -8.05
CA ALA A 60 4.54 10.14 -7.09
C ALA A 60 3.22 9.82 -7.80
N GLN A 61 2.37 9.05 -7.14
CA GLN A 61 1.05 8.66 -7.64
C GLN A 61 0.00 9.00 -6.59
N HIS A 62 -1.18 9.39 -7.06
CA HIS A 62 -2.40 9.47 -6.25
C HIS A 62 -3.57 9.05 -7.14
N LEU A 63 -4.20 7.93 -6.82
CA LEU A 63 -5.23 7.31 -7.64
C LEU A 63 -6.47 7.05 -6.79
N ILE A 64 -7.63 7.38 -7.36
CA ILE A 64 -8.93 7.21 -6.71
C ILE A 64 -9.56 5.90 -7.17
N ASN A 65 -10.07 5.10 -6.24
CA ASN A 65 -10.73 3.85 -6.53
C ASN A 65 -12.18 4.09 -6.96
N LYS A 66 -12.51 3.80 -8.23
CA LYS A 66 -13.87 3.96 -8.75
C LYS A 66 -14.84 2.87 -8.29
N ASP A 67 -14.34 1.79 -7.71
CA ASP A 67 -15.14 0.61 -7.35
C ASP A 67 -15.76 0.72 -5.94
N VAL A 68 -15.53 1.83 -5.22
CA VAL A 68 -16.09 2.11 -3.88
C VAL A 68 -17.61 2.13 -3.92
N GLN A 69 -18.26 1.31 -3.09
CA GLN A 69 -19.71 1.20 -3.04
C GLN A 69 -20.35 2.26 -2.14
N SER A 70 -19.76 2.52 -0.98
CA SER A 70 -20.28 3.51 -0.03
C SER A 70 -19.17 4.32 0.61
N LEU A 71 -19.27 5.65 0.49
CA LEU A 71 -18.33 6.57 1.13
C LEU A 71 -18.59 6.77 2.64
N GLU A 72 -19.73 6.33 3.17
CA GLU A 72 -20.08 6.57 4.57
C GLU A 72 -19.88 8.06 4.98
N GLN A 73 -19.26 8.32 6.13
CA GLN A 73 -18.89 9.67 6.58
C GLN A 73 -17.49 10.11 6.12
N SER A 74 -16.78 9.26 5.39
CA SER A 74 -15.38 9.51 5.00
C SER A 74 -15.13 10.82 4.22
N PRO A 75 -16.06 11.33 3.38
CA PRO A 75 -15.86 12.60 2.68
C PRO A 75 -15.70 13.81 3.61
N ILE A 76 -16.20 13.74 4.85
CA ILE A 76 -16.02 14.80 5.85
C ILE A 76 -14.55 14.92 6.26
N TYR A 77 -13.79 13.83 6.20
CA TYR A 77 -12.40 13.78 6.64
C TYR A 77 -11.41 14.04 5.51
N HIS A 78 -11.59 13.38 4.36
CA HIS A 78 -10.62 13.43 3.25
C HIS A 78 -11.08 14.23 2.03
N GLY A 79 -12.34 14.68 1.99
CA GLY A 79 -12.87 15.53 0.91
C GLY A 79 -13.19 14.83 -0.40
N ILE A 80 -12.71 13.60 -0.65
CA ILE A 80 -13.09 12.79 -1.82
C ILE A 80 -14.59 12.49 -1.82
N ALA A 81 -15.29 12.94 -2.87
CA ALA A 81 -16.73 12.81 -3.02
C ALA A 81 -17.09 11.90 -4.21
N LYS A 82 -18.39 11.62 -4.38
CA LYS A 82 -18.89 10.69 -5.41
C LYS A 82 -18.46 11.04 -6.84
N HIS A 83 -18.28 12.33 -7.14
CA HIS A 83 -17.86 12.76 -8.47
C HIS A 83 -16.39 12.44 -8.75
N ASP A 84 -15.54 12.47 -7.72
CA ASP A 84 -14.13 12.07 -7.81
C ASP A 84 -14.02 10.55 -8.04
N ILE A 85 -14.82 9.75 -7.33
CA ILE A 85 -14.90 8.29 -7.52
C ILE A 85 -15.23 7.94 -8.97
N ALA A 86 -16.19 8.64 -9.57
CA ALA A 86 -16.62 8.38 -10.95
C ALA A 86 -15.49 8.60 -11.99
N ALA A 87 -14.49 9.42 -11.67
CA ALA A 87 -13.33 9.68 -12.53
C ALA A 87 -12.12 8.77 -12.20
N GLY A 88 -12.23 7.90 -11.20
CA GLY A 88 -11.14 7.05 -10.72
C GLY A 88 -10.81 5.86 -11.62
N GLU A 89 -9.85 5.06 -11.15
CA GLU A 89 -9.45 3.79 -11.75
C GLU A 89 -9.98 2.60 -10.93
N SER A 90 -10.04 1.40 -11.51
CA SER A 90 -10.42 0.21 -10.73
C SER A 90 -9.38 -0.09 -9.66
N LEU A 91 -9.81 -0.64 -8.53
CA LEU A 91 -8.90 -1.03 -7.44
C LEU A 91 -7.86 -2.04 -7.93
N GLU A 92 -8.25 -2.92 -8.84
CA GLU A 92 -7.34 -3.87 -9.49
C GLU A 92 -6.20 -3.17 -10.24
N THR A 93 -6.51 -2.12 -11.00
CA THR A 93 -5.48 -1.37 -11.75
C THR A 93 -4.55 -0.64 -10.80
N ILE A 94 -5.10 0.01 -9.77
CA ILE A 94 -4.33 0.74 -8.74
C ILE A 94 -3.38 -0.22 -8.02
N LEU A 95 -3.89 -1.33 -7.52
CA LEU A 95 -3.07 -2.32 -6.80
C LEU A 95 -2.11 -3.05 -7.73
N GLY A 96 -2.45 -3.26 -9.00
CA GLY A 96 -1.53 -3.78 -10.01
C GLY A 96 -0.30 -2.87 -10.18
N LYS A 97 -0.49 -1.55 -10.24
CA LYS A 97 0.61 -0.57 -10.28
C LYS A 97 1.43 -0.60 -8.99
N LEU A 98 0.79 -0.49 -7.83
CA LEU A 98 1.48 -0.45 -6.54
C LEU A 98 2.24 -1.76 -6.24
N HIS A 99 1.67 -2.91 -6.59
CA HIS A 99 2.22 -4.24 -6.31
C HIS A 99 3.60 -4.46 -6.95
N GLN A 100 3.91 -3.76 -8.05
CA GLN A 100 5.23 -3.80 -8.70
C GLN A 100 6.36 -3.41 -7.74
N HIS A 101 6.08 -2.63 -6.69
CA HIS A 101 7.07 -2.18 -5.72
C HIS A 101 7.28 -3.15 -4.54
N PHE A 102 6.35 -4.08 -4.26
CA PHE A 102 6.37 -4.89 -3.03
C PHE A 102 7.59 -5.80 -2.87
N GLY A 103 8.05 -6.36 -4.00
CA GLY A 103 9.20 -7.27 -4.02
C GLY A 103 10.56 -6.55 -3.99
N GLU A 104 10.58 -5.26 -4.30
CA GLU A 104 11.83 -4.49 -4.49
C GLU A 104 12.07 -3.48 -3.37
N CYS A 105 11.01 -2.99 -2.73
CA CYS A 105 11.09 -1.89 -1.78
C CYS A 105 10.69 -2.32 -0.37
N ILE A 106 11.16 -1.56 0.61
CA ILE A 106 10.59 -1.55 1.96
C ILE A 106 9.35 -0.67 1.91
N LEU A 107 8.20 -1.19 2.35
CA LEU A 107 6.98 -0.40 2.42
C LEU A 107 6.99 0.42 3.70
N VAL A 108 6.57 1.68 3.60
CA VAL A 108 6.54 2.60 4.72
C VAL A 108 5.14 3.21 4.81
N PHE A 109 4.60 3.24 6.01
CA PHE A 109 3.29 3.80 6.33
C PHE A 109 3.41 4.59 7.62
N HIS A 110 2.54 5.57 7.81
CA HIS A 110 2.45 6.24 9.11
C HIS A 110 1.83 5.32 10.17
N ASN A 111 0.78 4.57 9.81
CA ASN A 111 0.13 3.56 10.65
C ASN A 111 0.05 2.21 9.94
N ALA A 112 1.19 1.54 9.80
CA ALA A 112 1.31 0.30 9.04
C ALA A 112 0.27 -0.78 9.39
N ALA A 113 -0.19 -0.87 10.65
CA ALA A 113 -1.18 -1.87 11.04
C ALA A 113 -2.53 -1.71 10.32
N LEU A 114 -2.98 -0.45 10.14
CA LEU A 114 -4.22 -0.11 9.47
C LEU A 114 -4.09 -0.33 7.96
N ASP A 115 -3.16 0.40 7.34
CA ASP A 115 -2.96 0.42 5.90
C ASP A 115 -2.63 -0.97 5.35
N TRP A 116 -1.72 -1.68 6.01
CA TRP A 116 -1.36 -3.03 5.59
C TRP A 116 -2.52 -4.02 5.76
N GLY A 117 -3.43 -3.78 6.71
CA GLY A 117 -4.65 -4.55 6.88
C GLY A 117 -5.52 -4.49 5.62
N PHE A 118 -5.79 -3.28 5.13
CA PHE A 118 -6.56 -3.05 3.91
C PHE A 118 -5.85 -3.59 2.66
N LEU A 119 -4.55 -3.28 2.49
CA LEU A 119 -3.79 -3.77 1.33
C LEU A 119 -3.74 -5.29 1.25
N LYS A 120 -3.50 -5.99 2.36
CA LYS A 120 -3.52 -7.46 2.38
C LYS A 120 -4.88 -8.02 2.01
N GLN A 121 -5.95 -7.44 2.56
CA GLN A 121 -7.31 -7.89 2.27
C GLN A 121 -7.62 -7.71 0.77
N ALA A 122 -7.33 -6.53 0.22
CA ALA A 122 -7.58 -6.22 -1.18
C ALA A 122 -6.71 -7.09 -2.13
N CYS A 123 -5.42 -7.25 -1.83
CA CYS A 123 -4.54 -8.15 -2.59
C CYS A 123 -5.08 -9.59 -2.61
N ARG A 124 -5.53 -10.10 -1.45
CA ARG A 124 -6.11 -11.44 -1.35
C ARG A 124 -7.36 -11.59 -2.21
N THR A 125 -8.26 -10.60 -2.20
CA THR A 125 -9.49 -10.61 -3.02
C THR A 125 -9.16 -10.64 -4.51
N LEU A 126 -8.09 -9.95 -4.93
CA LEU A 126 -7.66 -9.85 -6.32
C LEU A 126 -6.67 -10.94 -6.75
N GLY A 127 -6.31 -11.88 -5.87
CA GLY A 127 -5.34 -12.93 -6.17
C GLY A 127 -3.88 -12.46 -6.28
N LEU A 128 -3.56 -11.26 -5.79
CA LEU A 128 -2.20 -10.71 -5.72
C LEU A 128 -1.47 -11.23 -4.47
N ASP A 129 -0.16 -11.50 -4.58
CA ASP A 129 0.66 -11.89 -3.41
C ASP A 129 1.01 -10.67 -2.56
N ALA A 130 0.56 -10.63 -1.31
CA ALA A 130 0.89 -9.55 -0.38
C ALA A 130 2.26 -9.77 0.29
N LYS A 131 3.32 -9.94 -0.53
CA LYS A 131 4.67 -10.23 -0.05
C LYS A 131 5.59 -9.01 -0.16
N ALA A 132 5.61 -8.22 0.90
CA ALA A 132 6.60 -7.16 1.10
C ALA A 132 7.97 -7.71 1.52
N ARG A 133 9.06 -7.02 1.16
CA ARG A 133 10.40 -7.26 1.74
C ARG A 133 10.39 -7.00 3.25
N LEU A 134 9.82 -5.85 3.62
CA LEU A 134 9.62 -5.38 4.99
C LEU A 134 8.49 -4.33 4.98
N ILE A 135 7.80 -4.24 6.11
CA ILE A 135 6.91 -3.16 6.50
C ILE A 135 7.32 -2.67 7.88
#